data_AF-A0A0P7DP68-F1
#
_entry.id   AF-A0A0P7DP68-F1
#
_cell.length_a   1.000
_cell.length_b   1.000
_cell.length_c   1.000
_cell.angle_alpha   90.00
_cell.angle_beta   90.00
_cell.angle_gamma   90.00
#
_symmetry.space_group_name_H-M   'P 1'
#
loop_
_entity.id
_entity.type
_entity.pdbx_description
1 polymer ?
#
loop_
_entity_poly.entity_id
_entity_poly.type
_entity_poly.pdbx_seq_one_letter_code
_entity_poly.pdbx_strand_id
1 'polypeptide(L)'
;MKKLVPDPPHVFELPQGKSLSRAISEGIVPMEFALMNVTHYLMFAYSDSRRALERSQDEETRQLLEHGLRAMQIAWGQADAVALAVERRSQ
;
A
#
# COMPACT_ATOMS: atom_id res chain seq x y z
N MET A 1 -3.83 -27.92 -2.80
CA MET A 1 -3.39 -26.72 -2.04
C MET A 1 -4.46 -25.66 -2.21
N LYS A 2 -5.07 -25.15 -1.14
CA LYS A 2 -5.94 -23.95 -1.26
C LYS A 2 -5.02 -22.78 -1.63
N LYS A 3 -5.28 -22.10 -2.75
CA LYS A 3 -4.59 -20.84 -3.05
C LYS A 3 -4.92 -19.88 -1.91
N LEU A 4 -3.89 -19.42 -1.20
CA LEU A 4 -4.00 -18.24 -0.34
C LEU A 4 -4.23 -17.07 -1.29
N VAL A 5 -5.46 -16.55 -1.27
CA VAL A 5 -5.82 -15.32 -1.98
C VAL A 5 -5.70 -14.21 -0.93
N PRO A 6 -4.89 -13.16 -1.18
CA PRO A 6 -4.88 -11.98 -0.30
C PRO A 6 -6.28 -11.40 -0.23
N ASP A 7 -6.66 -10.87 0.94
CA ASP A 7 -7.93 -10.17 1.07
C ASP A 7 -7.98 -8.99 0.08
N PRO A 8 -9.15 -8.67 -0.49
CA PRO A 8 -9.25 -7.52 -1.37
C PRO A 8 -9.01 -6.21 -0.60
N PRO A 9 -8.54 -5.13 -1.26
CA PRO A 9 -8.47 -3.81 -0.65
C PRO A 9 -9.85 -3.36 -0.16
N HIS A 10 -9.90 -2.69 0.99
CA HIS A 10 -11.10 -2.04 1.48
C HIS A 10 -11.44 -0.82 0.62
N VAL A 11 -12.71 -0.68 0.26
CA VAL A 11 -13.22 0.55 -0.35
C VAL A 11 -13.90 1.37 0.74
N PHE A 12 -13.54 2.65 0.88
CA PHE A 12 -14.12 3.54 1.87
C PHE A 12 -15.18 4.44 1.24
N GLU A 13 -16.43 4.30 1.68
CA GLU A 13 -17.49 5.27 1.37
C GLU A 13 -17.44 6.41 2.39
N LEU A 14 -16.68 7.46 2.07
CA LEU A 14 -16.51 8.59 2.96
C LEU A 14 -17.73 9.52 2.91
N PRO A 15 -18.16 10.10 4.05
CA PRO A 15 -19.16 11.16 4.05
C PRO A 15 -18.69 12.34 3.18
N GLN A 16 -19.64 12.99 2.50
CA GLN A 16 -19.33 14.08 1.57
C GLN A 16 -18.46 15.16 2.23
N GLY A 17 -17.36 15.52 1.56
CA GLY A 17 -16.43 16.54 2.03
C GLY A 17 -15.44 16.08 3.11
N LYS A 18 -15.46 14.81 3.54
CA LYS A 18 -14.46 14.29 4.49
C LYS A 18 -13.28 13.64 3.77
N SER A 19 -12.06 14.00 4.18
CA SER A 19 -10.86 13.26 3.80
C SER A 19 -10.78 11.94 4.56
N LEU A 20 -10.04 10.97 4.01
CA LEU A 20 -9.75 9.70 4.69
C LEU A 20 -9.08 9.93 6.06
N SER A 21 -8.12 10.85 6.13
CA SER A 21 -7.44 11.20 7.38
C SER A 21 -8.41 11.69 8.46
N ARG A 22 -9.40 12.51 8.07
CA ARG A 22 -10.41 13.02 9.00
C ARG A 22 -11.35 11.90 9.45
N ALA A 23 -11.79 11.04 8.52
CA ALA A 23 -12.63 9.89 8.82
C ALA A 23 -11.95 8.90 9.79
N ILE A 24 -10.64 8.69 9.67
CA ILE A 24 -9.86 7.89 10.63
C ILE A 24 -9.83 8.58 12.00
N SER A 25 -9.54 9.89 12.06
CA SER A 25 -9.46 10.63 13.33
C SER A 25 -10.78 10.66 14.11
N GLU A 26 -11.91 10.56 13.40
CA GLU A 26 -13.26 10.55 13.95
C GLU A 26 -13.79 9.12 14.21
N GLY A 27 -12.96 8.09 13.99
CA GLY A 27 -13.34 6.69 14.20
C GLY A 27 -14.36 6.12 13.19
N ILE A 28 -14.60 6.83 12.08
CA ILE A 28 -15.51 6.38 11.02
C ILE A 28 -14.86 5.25 10.19
N VAL A 29 -13.55 5.37 9.95
CA VAL A 29 -12.76 4.35 9.23
C VAL A 29 -11.70 3.79 10.18
N PRO A 30 -11.66 2.47 10.40
CA PRO A 30 -10.59 1.82 11.14
C PRO A 30 -9.22 2.08 10.48
N MET A 31 -8.25 2.51 11.28
CA MET A 31 -6.91 2.83 10.78
C MET A 31 -6.21 1.59 10.20
N GLU A 32 -6.50 0.42 10.74
CA GLU A 32 -5.98 -0.88 10.32
C GLU A 32 -6.36 -1.19 8.86
N PHE A 33 -7.58 -0.82 8.45
CA PHE A 33 -8.02 -1.00 7.05
C PHE A 33 -7.28 -0.06 6.11
N ALA A 34 -7.00 1.17 6.55
CA ALA A 34 -6.20 2.10 5.77
C ALA A 34 -4.74 1.60 5.63
N LEU A 35 -4.15 1.07 6.70
CA LEU A 35 -2.83 0.45 6.69
C LEU A 35 -2.78 -0.78 5.77
N MET A 36 -3.79 -1.65 5.85
CA MET A 36 -3.87 -2.82 4.97
C MET A 36 -4.01 -2.43 3.50
N ASN A 37 -4.75 -1.36 3.19
CA ASN A 37 -4.84 -0.83 1.83
C ASN A 37 -3.50 -0.33 1.31
N VAL A 38 -2.68 0.33 2.14
CA VAL A 38 -1.32 0.76 1.74
C VAL A 38 -0.51 -0.43 1.24
N THR A 39 -0.53 -1.54 1.97
CA THR A 39 0.16 -2.78 1.57
C THR A 39 -0.35 -3.32 0.24
N HIS A 40 -1.68 -3.38 0.04
CA HIS A 40 -2.27 -3.86 -1.21
C HIS A 40 -1.87 -3.00 -2.42
N TYR A 41 -2.02 -1.67 -2.32
CA TYR A 41 -1.72 -0.79 -3.43
C TYR A 41 -0.22 -0.70 -3.73
N LEU A 42 0.65 -0.79 -2.71
CA LEU A 42 2.09 -0.94 -2.93
C LEU A 42 2.43 -2.25 -3.64
N MET A 43 1.76 -3.36 -3.30
CA MET A 43 1.96 -4.65 -3.98
C MET A 43 1.55 -4.59 -5.46
N PHE A 44 0.43 -3.95 -5.78
CA PHE A 44 0.00 -3.75 -7.15
C PHE A 44 1.00 -2.87 -7.92
N ALA A 45 1.34 -1.71 -7.37
CA ALA A 45 2.28 -0.79 -7.99
C ALA A 45 3.65 -1.42 -8.22
N TYR A 46 4.16 -2.19 -7.24
CA TYR A 46 5.42 -2.92 -7.35
C TYR A 46 5.34 -3.99 -8.44
N SER A 47 4.29 -4.80 -8.47
CA SER A 47 4.13 -5.88 -9.44
C SER A 47 4.06 -5.34 -10.87
N ASP A 48 3.29 -4.29 -11.10
CA ASP A 48 3.14 -3.70 -12.43
C ASP A 48 4.39 -2.95 -12.86
N SER A 49 5.04 -2.21 -11.95
CA SER A 49 6.32 -1.53 -12.23
C SER A 49 7.43 -2.54 -12.52
N ARG A 50 7.43 -3.70 -11.84
CA ARG A 50 8.41 -4.77 -12.08
C ARG A 50 8.22 -5.38 -13.46
N ARG A 51 6.98 -5.66 -13.86
CA ARG A 51 6.65 -6.13 -15.22
C ARG A 51 7.01 -5.10 -16.28
N ALA A 52 6.81 -3.81 -15.99
CA ALA A 52 7.21 -2.72 -16.88
C ALA A 52 8.74 -2.68 -17.05
N LEU A 53 9.49 -2.83 -15.95
CA LEU A 53 10.95 -2.87 -15.97
C LEU A 53 11.50 -4.05 -16.79
N GLU A 54 10.89 -5.22 -16.65
CA GLU A 54 11.26 -6.42 -17.41
C GLU A 54 11.02 -6.28 -18.92
N ARG A 55 10.08 -5.41 -19.32
CA ARG A 55 9.70 -5.18 -20.72
C ARG A 55 10.35 -3.93 -21.32
N SER A 56 10.88 -3.02 -20.51
CA SER A 56 11.47 -1.76 -20.98
C SER A 56 12.82 -2.02 -21.65
N GLN A 57 12.97 -1.47 -22.86
CA GLN A 57 14.23 -1.43 -23.61
C GLN A 57 14.95 -0.08 -23.48
N ASP A 58 14.24 0.95 -23.01
CA ASP A 58 14.80 2.28 -22.79
C ASP A 58 15.53 2.35 -21.45
N GLU A 59 16.81 2.69 -21.46
CA GLU A 59 17.69 2.64 -20.30
C GLU A 59 17.34 3.71 -19.26
N GLU A 60 16.95 4.91 -19.67
CA GLU A 60 16.51 5.96 -18.75
C GLU A 60 15.25 5.52 -17.99
N THR A 61 14.25 5.00 -18.72
CA THR A 61 13.03 4.45 -18.13
C THR A 61 13.32 3.29 -17.17
N ARG A 62 14.29 2.41 -17.51
CA ARG A 62 14.70 1.31 -16.63
C ARG A 62 15.26 1.83 -15.31
N GLN A 63 16.16 2.80 -15.35
CA GLN A 63 16.75 3.39 -14.14
C GLN A 63 15.70 4.06 -13.27
N LEU A 64 14.77 4.81 -13.87
CA LEU A 64 13.65 5.42 -13.14
C LEU A 64 12.75 4.37 -12.47
N LEU A 65 12.45 3.27 -13.17
CA LEU A 65 11.66 2.17 -12.63
C LEU A 65 12.39 1.44 -11.49
N GLU A 66 13.70 1.22 -11.60
CA GLU A 66 14.50 0.63 -10.53
C GLU A 66 14.51 1.51 -9.27
N HIS A 67 14.66 2.83 -9.43
CA HIS A 67 14.55 3.79 -8.34
C HIS A 67 13.15 3.78 -7.71
N GLY A 68 12.10 3.80 -8.53
CA GLY A 68 10.72 3.73 -8.06
C GLY A 68 10.42 2.45 -7.28
N LEU A 69 10.85 1.29 -7.79
CA LEU A 69 10.69 -0.01 -7.11
C LEU A 69 11.41 -0.04 -5.76
N ARG A 70 12.62 0.51 -5.67
CA ARG A 70 13.34 0.63 -4.40
C ARG A 70 12.59 1.55 -3.42
N ALA A 71 12.07 2.68 -3.88
CA ALA A 71 11.27 3.56 -3.03
C ALA A 71 9.99 2.87 -2.51
N MET A 72 9.31 2.08 -3.34
CA MET A 72 8.15 1.29 -2.93
C MET A 72 8.48 0.24 -1.87
N GLN A 73 9.63 -0.45 -2.00
CA GLN A 73 10.09 -1.41 -0.99
C GLN A 73 10.34 -0.73 0.37
N ILE A 74 10.94 0.46 0.35
CA ILE A 74 11.15 1.24 1.58
C ILE A 74 9.80 1.66 2.17
N ALA A 75 8.88 2.18 1.36
CA ALA A 75 7.54 2.57 1.79
C ALA A 75 6.78 1.39 2.42
N TRP A 76 6.90 0.18 1.85
CA TRP A 76 6.35 -1.04 2.44
C TRP A 76 6.91 -1.29 3.83
N GLY A 77 8.25 -1.27 3.98
CA GLY A 77 8.88 -1.48 5.29
C GLY A 77 8.45 -0.45 6.34
N GLN A 78 8.20 0.79 5.93
CA GLN A 78 7.65 1.82 6.82
C GLN A 78 6.19 1.53 7.20
N ALA A 79 5.35 1.15 6.24
CA ALA A 79 3.95 0.81 6.49
C ALA A 79 3.80 -0.40 7.44
N ASP A 80 4.62 -1.44 7.24
CA ASP A 80 4.69 -2.63 8.11
C ASP A 80 5.09 -2.25 9.55
N ALA A 81 6.12 -1.40 9.70
CA ALA A 81 6.56 -0.91 11.01
C ALA A 81 5.46 -0.11 11.74
N VAL A 82 4.72 0.73 11.01
CA VAL A 82 3.58 1.48 11.58
C VAL A 82 2.44 0.54 11.97
N ALA A 83 2.09 -0.44 11.12
CA ALA A 83 1.04 -1.41 11.42
C ALA A 83 1.36 -2.20 12.70
N LEU A 84 2.57 -2.73 12.83
CA LEU A 84 3.02 -3.43 14.04
C LEU A 84 3.00 -2.52 15.29
N ALA A 85 3.36 -1.25 15.14
CA ALA A 85 3.32 -0.30 16.26
C ALA A 85 1.89 0.03 16.71
N VAL A 86 0.92 0.03 15.78
CA VAL A 86 -0.50 0.23 16.08
C VAL A 86 -1.07 -1.00 16.78
N GLU A 87 -0.84 -2.21 16.25
CA GLU A 87 -1.33 -3.46 16.86
C GLU A 87 -0.90 -3.60 18.32
N ARG A 88 0.37 -3.25 18.62
CA ARG A 88 0.91 -3.29 19.99
C ARG A 88 0.34 -2.23 20.94
N ARG A 89 -0.24 -1.13 20.44
CA ARG A 89 -0.90 -0.12 21.28
C ARG A 89 -2.34 -0.48 21.63
N SER A 90 -2.94 -1.36 20.84
CA SER A 90 -4.32 -1.83 21.02
C SER A 90 -4.42 -3.06 21.92
N GLN A 91 -3.28 -3.60 22.40
CA GLN A 91 -3.15 -4.67 23.39
C GLN A 91 -2.85 -4.08 24.78
#